data_AF-A0A3D8I1J6-F1
#
_entry.id   AF-A0A3D8I1J6-F1
#
_cell.length_a   1.000
_cell.length_b   1.000
_cell.length_c   1.000
_cell.angle_alpha   90.00
_cell.angle_beta   90.00
_cell.angle_gamma   90.00
#
_symmetry.space_group_name_H-M   'P 1'
#
loop_
_entity.id
_entity.type
_entity.pdbx_description
1 polymer ?
#
loop_
_entity_poly.entity_id
_entity_poly.type
_entity_poly.pdbx_seq_one_letter_code
_entity_poly.pdbx_strand_id
1 'polypeptide(L)'
;MRFCKFLVFYQIKKLILEAIMPYLKEEQIAKLGLKSYGKNLLISDKVTFYRPNRISLGNNIKIDDFVVLGNHITIGDYVHISLGCSLLASDDGEIIMEDFSGFAPRVHAFSGSDDYSGEFMTGACIPKEYRGTYSKPLYIGQNSIVGSMSCIMPGAHIREGVAVGSSSLVMRPTRPFGIYFGNPAKRIAERNKNLLKLKNEFLSKFKNNNGTFS
;
A
#
# COMPACT_ATOMS: atom_id res chain seq x y z
N MET A 1 -29.58 1.11 41.10
CA MET A 1 -28.38 0.24 41.16
C MET A 1 -28.15 -0.66 39.92
N ARG A 2 -29.06 -0.71 38.93
CA ARG A 2 -28.86 -1.48 37.68
C ARG A 2 -28.13 -0.72 36.56
N PHE A 3 -28.15 0.62 36.58
CA PHE A 3 -27.53 1.47 35.57
C PHE A 3 -25.98 1.49 35.66
N CYS A 4 -25.40 1.53 36.87
CA CYS A 4 -23.93 1.48 37.05
C CYS A 4 -23.30 0.17 36.56
N LYS A 5 -23.97 -0.98 36.72
CA LYS A 5 -23.42 -2.27 36.24
C LYS A 5 -23.35 -2.34 34.71
N PHE A 6 -24.26 -1.66 34.01
CA PHE A 6 -24.27 -1.62 32.55
C PHE A 6 -23.19 -0.70 31.98
N LEU A 7 -22.98 0.48 32.59
CA LEU A 7 -21.89 1.39 32.22
C LEU A 7 -20.52 0.75 32.43
N VAL A 8 -20.30 0.11 33.58
CA VAL A 8 -19.03 -0.57 33.87
C VAL A 8 -18.78 -1.73 32.90
N PHE A 9 -19.80 -2.50 32.53
CA PHE A 9 -19.67 -3.59 31.56
C PHE A 9 -19.37 -3.07 30.14
N TYR A 10 -19.98 -1.96 29.73
CA TYR A 10 -19.69 -1.30 28.46
C TYR A 10 -18.28 -0.71 28.42
N GLN A 11 -17.84 -0.04 29.50
CA GLN A 11 -16.47 0.46 29.64
C GLN A 11 -15.44 -0.68 29.58
N ILE A 12 -15.71 -1.80 30.26
CA ILE A 12 -14.84 -2.98 30.25
C ILE A 12 -14.82 -3.65 28.88
N LYS A 13 -15.97 -3.80 28.19
CA LYS A 13 -16.01 -4.30 26.80
C LYS A 13 -15.24 -3.40 25.85
N LYS A 14 -15.36 -2.08 26.01
CA LYS A 14 -14.62 -1.09 25.22
C LYS A 14 -13.10 -1.21 25.49
N LEU A 15 -12.69 -1.33 26.75
CA LEU A 15 -11.28 -1.57 27.12
C LEU A 15 -10.76 -2.90 26.58
N ILE A 16 -11.56 -3.97 26.61
CA ILE A 16 -11.19 -5.29 26.09
C ILE A 16 -11.08 -5.23 24.55
N LEU A 17 -12.00 -4.54 23.88
CA LEU A 17 -11.92 -4.31 22.43
C LEU A 17 -10.70 -3.46 22.06
N GLU A 18 -10.42 -2.39 22.80
CA GLU A 18 -9.21 -1.56 22.64
C GLU A 18 -7.91 -2.32 22.94
N ALA A 19 -7.94 -3.31 23.84
CA ALA A 19 -6.81 -4.21 24.12
C ALA A 19 -6.64 -5.32 23.08
N ILE A 20 -7.65 -5.57 22.23
CA ILE A 20 -7.64 -6.56 21.15
C ILE A 20 -7.42 -5.88 19.77
N MET A 21 -7.44 -4.54 19.70
CA MET A 21 -7.24 -3.84 18.43
C MET A 21 -5.84 -4.15 17.90
N PRO A 22 -5.72 -4.82 16.73
CA PRO A 22 -4.44 -5.23 16.16
C PRO A 22 -3.64 -4.04 15.59
N TYR A 23 -3.99 -2.79 15.95
CA TYR A 23 -3.43 -1.58 15.36
C TYR A 23 -2.58 -0.81 16.38
N LEU A 24 -1.51 -0.22 15.88
CA LEU A 24 -0.62 0.64 16.65
C LEU A 24 -1.35 1.88 17.15
N LYS A 25 -1.11 2.24 18.41
CA LYS A 25 -1.48 3.54 18.98
C LYS A 25 -0.60 4.65 18.41
N GLU A 26 -1.08 5.89 18.48
CA GLU A 26 -0.35 7.07 17.97
C GLU A 26 1.08 7.18 18.55
N GLU A 27 1.25 6.92 19.85
CA GLU A 27 2.57 6.91 20.50
C GLU A 27 3.51 5.83 19.95
N GLN A 28 2.98 4.69 19.49
CA GLN A 28 3.76 3.63 18.86
C GLN A 28 4.13 4.01 17.43
N ILE A 29 3.21 4.63 16.68
CA ILE A 29 3.46 5.15 15.34
C ILE A 29 4.57 6.21 15.37
N ALA A 30 4.54 7.12 16.35
CA ALA A 30 5.58 8.14 16.54
C ALA A 30 6.98 7.54 16.77
N LYS A 31 7.05 6.35 17.36
CA LYS A 31 8.31 5.63 17.63
C LYS A 31 8.82 4.79 16.45
N LEU A 32 8.05 4.66 15.36
CA LEU A 32 8.48 3.91 14.17
C LEU A 32 9.66 4.57 13.44
N GLY A 33 9.89 5.86 13.65
CA GLY A 33 10.93 6.60 12.94
C GLY A 33 10.62 6.83 11.46
N LEU A 34 9.33 6.94 11.12
CA LEU A 34 8.89 7.29 9.76
C LEU A 34 9.43 8.66 9.33
N LYS A 35 9.70 8.83 8.03
CA LYS A 35 10.11 10.13 7.47
C LYS A 35 9.07 11.22 7.74
N SER A 36 7.80 10.87 7.53
CA SER A 36 6.63 11.70 7.85
C SER A 36 5.39 10.82 7.90
N TYR A 37 4.38 11.22 8.67
CA TYR A 37 3.09 10.53 8.70
C TYR A 37 1.96 11.52 8.95
N GLY A 38 0.81 11.30 8.31
CA GLY A 38 -0.40 12.10 8.51
C GLY A 38 -1.26 11.59 9.67
N LYS A 39 -2.55 11.93 9.62
CA LYS A 39 -3.53 11.58 10.65
C LYS A 39 -4.38 10.38 10.24
N ASN A 40 -5.05 9.78 11.23
CA ASN A 40 -6.03 8.70 11.03
C ASN A 40 -5.39 7.49 10.33
N LEU A 41 -4.41 6.90 11.00
CA LEU A 41 -3.65 5.76 10.54
C LEU A 41 -4.07 4.52 11.31
N LEU A 42 -4.46 3.47 10.58
CA LEU A 42 -4.74 2.14 11.11
C LEU A 42 -3.65 1.20 10.62
N ILE A 43 -2.56 1.09 11.38
CA ILE A 43 -1.38 0.29 11.02
C ILE A 43 -1.34 -0.92 11.93
N SER A 44 -1.39 -2.12 11.35
CA SER A 44 -1.28 -3.35 12.13
C SER A 44 0.05 -3.42 12.89
N ASP A 45 0.04 -3.97 14.11
CA ASP A 45 1.25 -4.22 14.90
C ASP A 45 2.16 -5.31 14.29
N LYS A 46 1.69 -6.01 13.25
CA LYS A 46 2.44 -7.01 12.47
C LYS A 46 3.04 -6.46 11.18
N VAL A 47 2.97 -5.15 10.95
CA VAL A 47 3.62 -4.52 9.79
C VAL A 47 5.12 -4.45 10.04
N THR A 48 5.91 -4.84 9.04
CA THR A 48 7.37 -4.72 9.08
C THR A 48 7.83 -3.52 8.26
N PHE A 49 8.60 -2.63 8.89
CA PHE A 49 9.20 -1.47 8.23
C PHE A 49 10.73 -1.65 8.15
N TYR A 50 11.29 -1.57 6.95
CA TYR A 50 12.74 -1.50 6.74
C TYR A 50 13.13 -0.08 6.29
N ARG A 51 14.07 0.55 7.01
CA ARG A 51 14.46 1.96 6.81
C ARG A 51 13.25 2.92 6.87
N PRO A 52 12.49 2.93 7.98
CA PRO A 52 11.28 3.75 8.12
C PRO A 52 11.53 5.25 7.91
N ASN A 53 12.74 5.74 8.17
CA ASN A 53 13.16 7.11 7.92
C ASN A 53 13.15 7.53 6.43
N ARG A 54 12.85 6.59 5.52
CA ARG A 54 12.62 6.81 4.08
C ARG A 54 11.16 6.62 3.65
N ILE A 55 10.27 6.36 4.59
CA ILE A 55 8.85 6.06 4.34
C ILE A 55 7.98 7.23 4.80
N SER A 56 7.18 7.75 3.87
CA SER A 56 6.22 8.83 4.10
C SER A 56 4.79 8.34 3.92
N LEU A 57 3.94 8.58 4.91
CA LEU A 57 2.53 8.22 4.91
C LEU A 57 1.65 9.49 4.93
N GLY A 58 0.63 9.55 4.07
CA GLY A 58 -0.41 10.57 4.09
C GLY A 58 -1.42 10.36 5.23
N ASN A 59 -2.66 10.75 4.99
CA ASN A 59 -3.78 10.68 5.93
C ASN A 59 -4.75 9.56 5.52
N ASN A 60 -5.50 9.04 6.49
CA ASN A 60 -6.58 8.08 6.24
C ASN A 60 -6.06 6.80 5.57
N ILE A 61 -5.02 6.21 6.14
CA ILE A 61 -4.37 5.02 5.62
C ILE A 61 -4.68 3.82 6.50
N LYS A 62 -4.95 2.69 5.87
CA LYS A 62 -5.04 1.39 6.54
C LYS A 62 -3.98 0.44 5.99
N ILE A 63 -3.22 -0.18 6.89
CA ILE A 63 -2.19 -1.19 6.57
C ILE A 63 -2.46 -2.43 7.43
N ASP A 64 -2.81 -3.53 6.76
CA ASP A 64 -3.19 -4.78 7.43
C ASP A 64 -1.96 -5.62 7.83
N ASP A 65 -2.23 -6.74 8.51
CA ASP A 65 -1.22 -7.68 8.99
C ASP A 65 -0.23 -8.15 7.89
N PHE A 66 1.02 -8.37 8.30
CA PHE A 66 2.08 -8.96 7.50
C PHE A 66 2.45 -8.17 6.24
N VAL A 67 2.06 -6.90 6.16
CA VAL A 67 2.59 -5.99 5.14
C VAL A 67 4.06 -5.69 5.43
N VAL A 68 4.87 -5.67 4.37
CA VAL A 68 6.27 -5.26 4.44
C VAL A 68 6.46 -4.01 3.60
N LEU A 69 6.94 -2.94 4.23
CA LEU A 69 7.31 -1.69 3.58
C LEU A 69 8.82 -1.48 3.75
N GLY A 70 9.54 -1.38 2.65
CA GLY A 70 11.00 -1.22 2.68
C GLY A 70 11.52 -0.08 1.81
N ASN A 71 12.41 0.71 2.41
CA ASN A 71 13.21 1.74 1.74
C ASN A 71 12.40 2.98 1.34
N HIS A 72 12.59 3.51 0.12
CA HIS A 72 11.96 4.76 -0.30
C HIS A 72 10.51 4.54 -0.78
N ILE A 73 9.55 4.87 0.09
CA ILE A 73 8.13 4.69 -0.17
C ILE A 73 7.38 5.97 0.20
N THR A 74 6.52 6.44 -0.68
CA THR A 74 5.58 7.53 -0.40
C THR A 74 4.16 7.07 -0.68
N ILE A 75 3.29 7.17 0.31
CA ILE A 75 1.87 6.80 0.21
C ILE A 75 1.02 8.04 0.48
N GLY A 76 0.11 8.36 -0.44
CA GLY A 76 -0.83 9.47 -0.36
C GLY A 76 -2.01 9.21 0.58
N ASP A 77 -3.09 9.97 0.38
CA ASP A 77 -4.26 9.92 1.26
C ASP A 77 -5.27 8.83 0.84
N TYR A 78 -6.04 8.32 1.79
CA TYR A 78 -7.15 7.38 1.51
C TYR A 78 -6.69 6.08 0.83
N VAL A 79 -5.57 5.52 1.30
CA VAL A 79 -4.96 4.30 0.74
C VAL A 79 -5.18 3.12 1.67
N HIS A 80 -5.53 1.96 1.09
CA HIS A 80 -5.56 0.68 1.80
C HIS A 80 -4.54 -0.28 1.20
N ILE A 81 -3.65 -0.80 2.06
CA ILE A 81 -2.70 -1.86 1.73
C ILE A 81 -3.10 -3.08 2.52
N SER A 82 -3.66 -4.07 1.83
CA SER A 82 -4.23 -5.22 2.49
C SER A 82 -3.20 -6.29 2.85
N LEU A 83 -3.67 -7.30 3.59
CA LEU A 83 -2.90 -8.39 4.20
C LEU A 83 -1.77 -8.91 3.30
N GLY A 84 -0.56 -8.98 3.85
CA GLY A 84 0.56 -9.69 3.24
C GLY A 84 1.13 -9.05 1.98
N CYS A 85 0.84 -7.77 1.70
CA CYS A 85 1.48 -7.06 0.59
C CYS A 85 2.97 -6.79 0.87
N SER A 86 3.76 -6.65 -0.18
CA SER A 86 5.17 -6.23 -0.06
C SER A 86 5.46 -5.09 -1.02
N LEU A 87 5.89 -3.96 -0.48
CA LEU A 87 6.39 -2.84 -1.26
C LEU A 87 7.87 -2.69 -0.90
N LEU A 88 8.75 -3.11 -1.80
CA LEU A 88 10.19 -3.08 -1.56
C LEU A 88 10.86 -2.23 -2.62
N ALA A 89 11.30 -1.04 -2.22
CA ALA A 89 12.12 -0.21 -3.07
C ALA A 89 13.61 -0.62 -2.97
N SER A 90 14.28 -0.71 -4.11
CA SER A 90 15.74 -0.76 -4.20
C SER A 90 16.38 0.50 -3.62
N ASP A 91 17.69 0.47 -3.34
CA ASP A 91 18.40 1.59 -2.69
C ASP A 91 18.33 2.91 -3.45
N ASP A 92 18.31 2.82 -4.79
CA ASP A 92 18.27 3.94 -5.72
C ASP A 92 16.89 4.09 -6.41
N GLY A 93 15.88 3.31 -5.97
CA GLY A 93 14.53 3.35 -6.52
C GLY A 93 13.52 3.91 -5.52
N GLU A 94 12.30 4.13 -5.99
CA GLU A 94 11.18 4.56 -5.15
C GLU A 94 9.87 3.89 -5.57
N ILE A 95 8.96 3.76 -4.61
CA ILE A 95 7.57 3.34 -4.86
C ILE A 95 6.66 4.45 -4.33
N ILE A 96 5.86 5.02 -5.23
CA ILE A 96 4.90 6.08 -4.90
C ILE A 96 3.48 5.55 -5.15
N MET A 97 2.65 5.61 -4.12
CA MET A 97 1.20 5.36 -4.19
C MET A 97 0.45 6.66 -4.01
N GLU A 98 -0.28 7.10 -5.04
CA GLU A 98 -1.10 8.30 -5.00
C GLU A 98 -2.44 8.05 -4.28
N ASP A 99 -3.17 9.13 -4.00
CA ASP A 99 -4.41 9.08 -3.24
C ASP A 99 -5.44 8.10 -3.81
N PHE A 100 -6.28 7.51 -2.95
CA PHE A 100 -7.35 6.58 -3.35
C PHE A 100 -6.87 5.35 -4.14
N SER A 101 -5.56 5.08 -4.18
CA SER A 101 -5.04 3.83 -4.70
C SER A 101 -5.18 2.72 -3.65
N GLY A 102 -5.22 1.46 -4.09
CA GLY A 102 -5.42 0.35 -3.18
C GLY A 102 -4.83 -0.96 -3.67
N PHE A 103 -4.25 -1.71 -2.74
CA PHE A 103 -3.74 -3.06 -2.95
C PHE A 103 -4.62 -4.07 -2.21
N ALA A 104 -5.17 -5.01 -2.96
CA ALA A 104 -5.81 -6.20 -2.42
C ALA A 104 -4.76 -7.15 -1.80
N PRO A 105 -5.15 -8.19 -1.04
CA PRO A 105 -4.21 -9.03 -0.32
C PRO A 105 -3.09 -9.63 -1.19
N ARG A 106 -1.87 -9.67 -0.65
CA ARG A 106 -0.69 -10.31 -1.25
C ARG A 106 -0.26 -9.71 -2.59
N VAL A 107 -0.42 -8.40 -2.77
CA VAL A 107 0.19 -7.68 -3.91
C VAL A 107 1.66 -7.41 -3.61
N HIS A 108 2.53 -7.64 -4.59
CA HIS A 108 3.96 -7.38 -4.48
C HIS A 108 4.40 -6.32 -5.49
N ALA A 109 5.11 -5.30 -5.03
CA ALA A 109 5.63 -4.21 -5.85
C ALA A 109 7.13 -4.03 -5.60
N PHE A 110 7.91 -4.10 -6.67
CA PHE A 110 9.38 -4.08 -6.61
C PHE A 110 9.94 -3.01 -7.55
N SER A 111 10.75 -2.09 -7.01
CA SER A 111 11.47 -1.10 -7.86
C SER A 111 12.85 -1.58 -8.30
N GLY A 112 13.31 -2.75 -7.85
CA GLY A 112 14.54 -3.37 -8.35
C GLY A 112 14.42 -4.87 -8.54
N SER A 113 15.28 -5.43 -9.39
CA SER A 113 15.41 -6.87 -9.63
C SER A 113 16.82 -7.21 -10.08
N ASP A 114 17.18 -8.49 -9.95
CA ASP A 114 18.39 -9.04 -10.57
C ASP A 114 18.19 -9.16 -12.10
N ASP A 115 19.27 -9.32 -12.84
CA ASP A 115 19.22 -9.76 -14.23
C ASP A 115 19.02 -11.28 -14.27
N TYR A 116 18.04 -11.73 -15.06
CA TYR A 116 17.68 -13.13 -15.24
C TYR A 116 18.16 -13.69 -16.60
N SER A 117 18.93 -12.90 -17.38
CA SER A 117 19.48 -13.28 -18.69
C SER A 117 20.49 -14.42 -18.62
N GLY A 118 21.19 -14.56 -17.49
CA GLY A 118 22.35 -15.45 -17.31
C GLY A 118 23.71 -14.77 -17.53
N GLU A 119 23.74 -13.47 -17.86
CA GLU A 119 24.99 -12.70 -18.00
C GLU A 119 25.66 -12.39 -16.65
N PHE A 120 24.90 -12.39 -15.55
CA PHE A 120 25.36 -12.05 -14.21
C PHE A 120 24.90 -13.09 -13.17
N MET A 121 25.58 -13.10 -12.03
CA MET A 121 25.10 -13.82 -10.84
C MET A 121 23.95 -13.05 -10.17
N THR A 122 23.16 -13.74 -9.33
CA THR A 122 21.96 -13.17 -8.70
C THR A 122 21.96 -13.37 -7.18
N GLY A 123 21.18 -12.56 -6.46
CA GLY A 123 20.94 -12.74 -5.02
C GLY A 123 21.87 -11.95 -4.10
N ALA A 124 21.34 -11.59 -2.92
CA ALA A 124 22.00 -10.67 -1.99
C ALA A 124 23.32 -11.18 -1.37
N CYS A 125 23.60 -12.48 -1.42
CA CYS A 125 24.82 -13.08 -0.88
C CYS A 125 26.04 -12.97 -1.80
N ILE A 126 25.87 -12.48 -3.04
CA ILE A 126 26.95 -12.30 -4.00
C ILE A 126 27.46 -10.85 -3.94
N PRO A 127 28.77 -10.57 -4.06
CA PRO A 127 29.28 -9.20 -4.16
C PRO A 127 28.66 -8.43 -5.34
N LYS A 128 28.56 -7.10 -5.24
CA LYS A 128 27.78 -6.27 -6.19
C LYS A 128 28.39 -6.27 -7.59
N GLU A 129 29.71 -6.38 -7.68
CA GLU A 129 30.49 -6.41 -8.92
C GLU A 129 30.19 -7.62 -9.82
N TYR A 130 29.60 -8.70 -9.29
CA TYR A 130 29.20 -9.88 -10.06
C TYR A 130 27.69 -9.93 -10.37
N ARG A 131 26.93 -8.90 -9.95
CA ARG A 131 25.47 -8.88 -10.05
C ARG A 131 24.96 -7.89 -11.10
N GLY A 132 23.97 -8.32 -11.86
CA GLY A 132 23.26 -7.52 -12.85
C GLY A 132 22.02 -6.82 -12.29
N THR A 133 22.09 -6.19 -11.12
CA THR A 133 20.88 -5.57 -10.54
C THR A 133 20.48 -4.32 -11.30
N TYR A 134 19.19 -4.16 -11.59
CA TYR A 134 18.63 -2.93 -12.13
C TYR A 134 17.54 -2.36 -11.23
N SER A 135 17.37 -1.03 -11.31
CA SER A 135 16.40 -0.27 -10.52
C SER A 135 15.59 0.65 -11.43
N LYS A 136 14.26 0.65 -11.27
CA LYS A 136 13.33 1.58 -11.94
C LYS A 136 12.21 1.95 -10.97
N PRO A 137 11.84 3.24 -10.87
CA PRO A 137 10.79 3.67 -9.96
C PRO A 137 9.44 3.04 -10.30
N LEU A 138 8.54 2.97 -9.31
CA LEU A 138 7.15 2.57 -9.48
C LEU A 138 6.21 3.69 -9.06
N TYR A 139 5.24 3.97 -9.91
CA TYR A 139 4.18 4.93 -9.64
C TYR A 139 2.87 4.15 -9.71
N ILE A 140 2.07 4.26 -8.65
CA ILE A 140 0.74 3.70 -8.52
C ILE A 140 -0.22 4.87 -8.47
N GLY A 141 -0.82 5.16 -9.62
CA GLY A 141 -1.60 6.36 -9.85
C GLY A 141 -2.91 6.40 -9.08
N GLN A 142 -3.45 7.61 -8.96
CA GLN A 142 -4.66 7.90 -8.19
C GLN A 142 -5.83 7.01 -8.63
N ASN A 143 -6.67 6.58 -7.67
CA ASN A 143 -7.85 5.75 -7.91
C ASN A 143 -7.56 4.36 -8.56
N SER A 144 -6.30 3.93 -8.60
CA SER A 144 -5.95 2.61 -9.12
C SER A 144 -6.25 1.50 -8.11
N ILE A 145 -6.52 0.30 -8.61
CA ILE A 145 -6.69 -0.89 -7.78
C ILE A 145 -5.89 -2.05 -8.34
N VAL A 146 -5.18 -2.76 -7.47
CA VAL A 146 -4.41 -3.94 -7.84
C VAL A 146 -4.97 -5.15 -7.12
N GLY A 147 -5.46 -6.12 -7.89
CA GLY A 147 -6.09 -7.34 -7.41
C GLY A 147 -5.10 -8.30 -6.75
N SER A 148 -5.62 -9.18 -5.91
CA SER A 148 -4.84 -10.02 -5.01
C SER A 148 -3.79 -10.86 -5.73
N MET A 149 -2.67 -11.15 -5.08
CA MET A 149 -1.60 -12.03 -5.61
C MET A 149 -0.97 -11.52 -6.92
N SER A 150 -1.12 -10.23 -7.26
CA SER A 150 -0.47 -9.64 -8.43
C SER A 150 0.94 -9.17 -8.11
N CYS A 151 1.81 -9.16 -9.12
CA CYS A 151 3.19 -8.68 -9.01
C CYS A 151 3.44 -7.53 -10.00
N ILE A 152 4.04 -6.45 -9.51
CA ILE A 152 4.38 -5.24 -10.26
C ILE A 152 5.90 -5.12 -10.34
N MET A 153 6.43 -5.29 -11.55
CA MET A 153 7.86 -5.31 -11.82
C MET A 153 8.43 -3.90 -12.02
N PRO A 154 9.76 -3.70 -11.85
CA PRO A 154 10.37 -2.37 -11.94
C PRO A 154 10.02 -1.63 -13.24
N GLY A 155 9.56 -0.38 -13.11
CA GLY A 155 9.14 0.47 -14.23
C GLY A 155 7.77 0.15 -14.85
N ALA A 156 7.00 -0.80 -14.30
CA ALA A 156 5.71 -1.21 -14.86
C ALA A 156 4.52 -0.28 -14.54
N HIS A 157 4.78 0.96 -14.14
CA HIS A 157 3.85 2.00 -13.64
C HIS A 157 2.34 1.71 -13.83
N ILE A 158 1.61 1.71 -12.71
CA ILE A 158 0.14 1.65 -12.70
C ILE A 158 -0.39 3.08 -12.85
N ARG A 159 -1.05 3.39 -13.96
CA ARG A 159 -1.54 4.75 -14.25
C ARG A 159 -2.86 5.03 -13.53
N GLU A 160 -3.24 6.30 -13.52
CA GLU A 160 -4.48 6.77 -12.91
C GLU A 160 -5.69 5.91 -13.31
N GLY A 161 -6.48 5.54 -12.32
CA GLY A 161 -7.73 4.82 -12.52
C GLY A 161 -7.56 3.40 -13.08
N VAL A 162 -6.35 2.86 -13.21
CA VAL A 162 -6.15 1.50 -13.71
C VAL A 162 -6.68 0.46 -12.71
N ALA A 163 -7.30 -0.60 -13.23
CA ALA A 163 -7.62 -1.79 -12.46
C ALA A 163 -6.79 -2.97 -12.97
N VAL A 164 -6.06 -3.63 -12.09
CA VAL A 164 -5.35 -4.88 -12.39
C VAL A 164 -6.11 -6.00 -11.72
N GLY A 165 -6.53 -7.02 -12.48
CA GLY A 165 -7.19 -8.19 -11.92
C GLY A 165 -6.21 -9.09 -11.15
N SER A 166 -6.75 -9.96 -10.30
CA SER A 166 -5.94 -10.83 -9.43
C SER A 166 -4.97 -11.73 -10.20
N SER A 167 -3.88 -12.13 -9.55
CA SER A 167 -2.85 -13.03 -10.08
C SER A 167 -2.20 -12.54 -11.38
N SER A 168 -2.03 -11.22 -11.53
CA SER A 168 -1.49 -10.62 -12.76
C SER A 168 0.00 -10.26 -12.69
N LEU A 169 0.69 -10.56 -13.79
CA LEU A 169 2.04 -10.20 -14.23
C LEU A 169 2.25 -8.77 -14.77
N VAL A 170 2.34 -7.69 -13.98
CA VAL A 170 2.53 -6.35 -14.56
C VAL A 170 4.01 -6.05 -14.83
N MET A 171 4.41 -6.11 -16.11
CA MET A 171 5.81 -5.92 -16.53
C MET A 171 6.07 -4.63 -17.30
N ARG A 172 5.03 -3.90 -17.70
CA ARG A 172 5.14 -2.69 -18.54
C ARG A 172 4.17 -1.61 -18.05
N PRO A 173 4.48 -0.32 -18.28
CA PRO A 173 3.57 0.78 -17.96
C PRO A 173 2.18 0.55 -18.53
N THR A 174 1.18 0.75 -17.69
CA THR A 174 -0.23 0.73 -18.08
C THR A 174 -0.66 2.06 -18.71
N ARG A 175 -1.90 2.13 -19.21
CA ARG A 175 -2.55 3.36 -19.69
C ARG A 175 -3.73 3.71 -18.78
N PRO A 176 -3.99 5.02 -18.52
CA PRO A 176 -5.06 5.45 -17.61
C PRO A 176 -6.40 4.79 -17.90
N PHE A 177 -7.16 4.50 -16.83
CA PHE A 177 -8.49 3.91 -16.89
C PHE A 177 -8.58 2.60 -17.70
N GLY A 178 -7.50 1.84 -17.81
CA GLY A 178 -7.53 0.48 -18.36
C GLY A 178 -7.82 -0.59 -17.31
N ILE A 179 -8.45 -1.68 -17.73
CA ILE A 179 -8.51 -2.94 -16.98
C ILE A 179 -7.47 -3.88 -17.56
N TYR A 180 -6.56 -4.38 -16.73
CA TYR A 180 -5.47 -5.28 -17.10
C TYR A 180 -5.61 -6.63 -16.39
N PHE A 181 -5.30 -7.72 -17.08
CA PHE A 181 -5.37 -9.07 -16.51
C PHE A 181 -4.36 -10.01 -17.17
N GLY A 182 -3.89 -11.00 -16.41
CA GLY A 182 -3.09 -12.12 -16.89
C GLY A 182 -1.60 -12.03 -16.56
N ASN A 183 -0.84 -13.03 -17.01
CA ASN A 183 0.60 -13.12 -16.82
C ASN A 183 1.28 -13.42 -18.18
N PRO A 184 1.90 -12.42 -18.84
CA PRO A 184 1.95 -11.01 -18.46
C PRO A 184 0.59 -10.31 -18.63
N ALA A 185 0.36 -9.27 -17.85
CA ALA A 185 -0.89 -8.53 -17.81
C ALA A 185 -1.11 -7.76 -19.12
N LYS A 186 -2.27 -7.99 -19.75
CA LYS A 186 -2.69 -7.30 -20.97
C LYS A 186 -3.94 -6.48 -20.69
N ARG A 187 -4.10 -5.38 -21.42
CA ARG A 187 -5.31 -4.55 -21.34
C ARG A 187 -6.47 -5.32 -21.96
N ILE A 188 -7.53 -5.57 -21.20
CA ILE A 188 -8.70 -6.35 -21.62
C ILE A 188 -9.96 -5.50 -21.78
N ALA A 189 -10.03 -4.34 -21.11
CA ALA A 189 -11.20 -3.47 -21.17
C ALA A 189 -10.88 -2.03 -20.74
N GLU A 190 -11.84 -1.14 -20.98
CA GLU A 190 -11.89 0.20 -20.39
C GLU A 190 -12.55 0.15 -19.00
N ARG A 191 -12.00 0.90 -18.04
CA ARG A 191 -12.59 1.07 -16.72
C ARG A 191 -13.54 2.27 -16.74
N ASN A 192 -14.76 2.07 -16.25
CA ASN A 192 -15.73 3.14 -16.12
C ASN A 192 -15.22 4.25 -15.16
N LYS A 193 -15.46 5.51 -15.51
CA LYS A 193 -15.00 6.69 -14.76
C LYS A 193 -15.99 7.23 -13.72
N ASN A 194 -17.11 6.54 -13.45
CA ASN A 194 -18.10 6.96 -12.44
C ASN A 194 -17.47 7.15 -11.04
N LEU A 195 -16.38 6.45 -10.74
CA LEU A 195 -15.61 6.62 -9.50
C LEU A 195 -15.16 8.07 -9.28
N LEU A 196 -14.90 8.85 -10.33
CA LEU A 196 -14.48 10.24 -10.21
C LEU A 196 -15.62 11.13 -9.69
N LYS A 197 -16.86 10.85 -10.13
CA LYS A 197 -18.06 11.52 -9.63
C LYS A 197 -18.26 11.19 -8.15
N LEU A 198 -18.16 9.92 -7.79
CA LEU A 198 -18.29 9.45 -6.41
C LEU A 198 -17.21 10.05 -5.49
N LYS A 199 -15.98 10.16 -5.99
CA LYS A 199 -14.88 10.83 -5.28
C LYS A 199 -15.20 12.29 -5.00
N ASN A 200 -15.70 13.03 -5.99
CA ASN A 200 -16.04 14.44 -5.81
C ASN A 200 -17.17 14.61 -4.78
N GLU A 201 -18.19 13.75 -4.85
CA GLU A 201 -19.28 13.72 -3.86
C GLU A 201 -18.74 13.41 -2.46
N PHE A 202 -17.88 12.40 -2.33
CA PHE A 202 -17.22 12.04 -1.08
C PHE A 202 -16.43 13.22 -0.51
N LEU A 203 -15.57 13.86 -1.30
CA LEU A 203 -14.77 15.00 -0.85
C LEU A 203 -15.65 16.19 -0.46
N SER A 204 -16.74 16.46 -1.17
CA SER A 204 -17.67 17.54 -0.78
C SER A 204 -18.37 17.30 0.56
N LYS A 205 -18.65 16.03 0.89
CA LYS A 205 -19.38 15.66 2.11
C LYS A 205 -18.45 15.52 3.33
N PHE A 206 -17.25 14.97 3.12
CA PHE A 206 -16.41 14.46 4.21
C PHE A 206 -15.13 15.25 4.44
N LYS A 207 -14.70 16.14 3.55
CA LYS A 207 -13.50 16.95 3.80
C LYS A 207 -13.69 17.97 4.95
N ASN A 208 -14.94 18.20 5.38
CA ASN A 208 -15.30 19.08 6.50
C ASN A 208 -15.58 18.34 7.82
N ASN A 209 -15.66 17.01 7.81
CA ASN A 209 -15.91 16.22 9.01
C ASN A 209 -14.68 15.36 9.28
N ASN A 210 -14.04 15.54 10.44
CA ASN A 210 -12.91 14.74 10.94
C ASN A 210 -13.32 13.28 11.24
N GLY A 211 -14.01 12.61 10.31
CA GLY A 211 -14.49 11.26 10.46
C GLY A 211 -13.34 10.28 10.39
N THR A 212 -13.19 9.46 11.42
CA THR A 212 -12.39 8.23 11.39
C THR A 212 -12.95 7.29 10.34
N PHE A 213 -12.09 6.61 9.58
CA PHE A 213 -12.51 5.56 8.67
C PHE A 213 -12.77 4.31 9.52
N SER A 214 -14.05 3.90 9.58
CA SER A 214 -14.58 2.66 10.18
C SER A 214 -14.11 2.36 11.61
#